data_AF-A0A6I3XC97-F1
#
_entry.id   AF-A0A6I3XC97-F1
#
_cell.length_a   1.000
_cell.length_b   1.000
_cell.length_c   1.000
_cell.angle_alpha   90.00
_cell.angle_beta   90.00
_cell.angle_gamma   90.00
#
_symmetry.space_group_name_H-M   'P 1'
#
loop_
_entity.id
_entity.type
_entity.pdbx_description
1 polymer ?
#
loop_
_entity_poly.entity_id
_entity_poly.type
_entity_poly.pdbx_seq_one_letter_code
_entity_poly.pdbx_strand_id
1 'polypeptide(L)'
;MRSVLAPSVRTGNRGDHLYCRYVAQSEDNASPKPFSRELGDWLDSNEPKTLGGLSEVFGERAFAVAVLLLMFPAAVPLPTGGVTHVLEVIAIIVAAEMVIGLTTIWLPTRWRHRELSGSLTGKALPFVVRRVAWAERHSKPRGLILLRQRWFNRILGVGLIGLAVGALLAPPFSGLDTLPALGALGITLGIILGDLLVVGLGALFGASGIVITALLGAAVIDFFRSIFN
;
A
#
# COMPACT_ATOMS: atom_id res chain seq x y z
N MET A 1 44.69 -11.24 37.27
CA MET A 1 45.80 -10.88 36.36
C MET A 1 45.35 -11.05 34.91
N ARG A 2 44.93 -9.95 34.28
CA ARG A 2 45.17 -9.57 32.87
C ARG A 2 44.30 -8.35 32.58
N SER A 3 44.92 -7.21 32.84
CA SER A 3 44.49 -5.88 32.41
C SER A 3 44.40 -5.85 30.89
N VAL A 4 43.19 -5.78 30.35
CA VAL A 4 42.99 -5.45 28.94
C VAL A 4 43.05 -3.93 28.84
N LEU A 5 44.05 -3.48 28.11
CA LEU A 5 44.45 -2.10 27.91
C LEU A 5 43.30 -1.29 27.28
N ALA A 6 42.87 -0.22 27.97
CA ALA A 6 42.16 0.87 27.34
C ALA A 6 43.15 1.62 26.41
N PRO A 7 42.84 1.85 25.13
CA PRO A 7 43.68 2.71 24.30
C PRO A 7 43.47 4.16 24.75
N SER A 8 44.59 4.83 25.03
CA SER A 8 44.65 6.25 25.38
C SER A 8 43.98 7.11 24.31
N VAL A 9 42.93 7.82 24.66
CA VAL A 9 42.35 8.90 23.86
C VAL A 9 43.39 10.02 23.76
N ARG A 10 44.19 10.01 22.68
CA ARG A 10 45.07 11.11 22.31
C ARG A 10 44.28 12.16 21.54
N THR A 11 44.13 13.32 22.16
CA THR A 11 44.10 14.66 21.56
C THR A 11 43.69 14.75 20.08
N GLY A 12 42.40 15.02 19.88
CA GLY A 12 41.89 16.08 19.01
C GLY A 12 42.44 16.17 17.59
N ASN A 13 41.86 15.37 16.69
CA ASN A 13 41.84 15.69 15.27
C ASN A 13 40.39 15.88 14.80
N ARG A 14 40.12 16.96 14.05
CA ARG A 14 38.80 17.30 13.51
C ARG A 14 38.23 16.20 12.60
N GLY A 15 39.13 15.40 12.01
CA GLY A 15 38.81 14.23 11.18
C GLY A 15 38.17 13.07 11.94
N ASP A 16 38.56 12.81 13.19
CA ASP A 16 38.05 11.67 13.96
C ASP A 16 36.61 11.93 14.44
N HIS A 17 36.32 13.19 14.77
CA HIS A 17 34.95 13.63 15.03
C HIS A 17 34.07 13.51 13.78
N LEU A 18 34.59 13.82 12.59
CA LEU A 18 33.86 13.64 11.33
C LEU A 18 33.67 12.16 10.99
N TYR A 19 34.65 11.32 11.24
CA TYR A 19 34.58 9.88 10.97
C TYR A 19 33.58 9.19 11.92
N CYS A 20 33.63 9.47 13.23
CA CYS A 20 32.63 8.98 14.17
C CYS A 20 31.22 9.53 13.86
N ARG A 21 31.10 10.79 13.39
CA ARG A 21 29.80 11.32 12.92
C ARG A 21 29.33 10.62 11.65
N TYR A 22 30.22 10.33 10.71
CA TYR A 22 29.87 9.67 9.45
C TYR A 22 29.47 8.22 9.69
N VAL A 23 30.20 7.50 10.55
CA VAL A 23 29.88 6.12 10.95
C VAL A 23 28.58 6.07 11.75
N ALA A 24 28.37 6.96 12.73
CA ALA A 24 27.11 7.05 13.47
C ALA A 24 25.92 7.44 12.56
N GLN A 25 26.12 8.35 11.60
CA GLN A 25 25.11 8.71 10.60
C GLN A 25 24.83 7.55 9.62
N SER A 26 25.82 6.70 9.33
CA SER A 26 25.66 5.52 8.49
C SER A 26 24.92 4.38 9.21
N GLU A 27 25.10 4.24 10.53
CA GLU A 27 24.38 3.28 11.37
C GLU A 27 22.93 3.74 11.63
N ASP A 28 22.69 5.05 11.79
CA ASP A 28 21.34 5.62 11.96
C ASP A 28 20.52 5.56 10.65
N ASN A 29 21.20 5.58 9.48
CA ASN A 29 20.59 5.32 8.16
C ASN A 29 20.32 3.83 7.87
N ALA A 30 20.79 2.90 8.72
CA ALA A 30 20.58 1.46 8.52
C ALA A 30 19.23 0.96 9.07
N SER A 31 18.53 1.80 9.85
CA SER A 31 17.14 1.52 10.25
C SER A 31 16.20 1.94 9.10
N PRO A 32 15.30 1.05 8.61
CA PRO A 32 14.34 1.42 7.59
C PRO A 32 13.57 2.66 8.05
N LYS A 33 13.70 3.77 7.31
CA LYS A 33 12.94 4.98 7.63
C LYS A 33 11.44 4.64 7.60
N PRO A 34 10.62 5.17 8.53
CA PRO A 34 9.18 5.04 8.45
C PRO A 34 8.68 5.57 7.11
N PHE A 35 7.77 4.84 6.46
CA PHE A 35 7.21 5.20 5.16
C PHE A 35 6.56 6.59 5.21
N SER A 36 5.98 6.96 6.36
CA SER A 36 5.42 8.31 6.56
C SER A 36 6.46 9.43 6.45
N ARG A 37 7.69 9.21 6.92
CA ARG A 37 8.80 10.18 6.78
C ARG A 37 9.32 10.22 5.36
N GLU A 38 9.49 9.07 4.72
CA GLU A 38 9.96 9.00 3.33
C GLU A 38 8.97 9.69 2.36
N LEU A 39 7.66 9.52 2.59
CA LEU A 39 6.62 10.23 1.85
C LEU A 39 6.52 11.70 2.22
N GLY A 40 6.73 12.08 3.48
CA GLY A 40 6.82 13.48 3.91
C GLY A 40 7.99 14.21 3.26
N ASP A 41 9.19 13.62 3.33
CA ASP A 41 10.41 14.16 2.74
C ASP A 41 10.27 14.31 1.21
N TRP A 42 9.65 13.32 0.54
CA TRP A 42 9.37 13.42 -0.89
C TRP A 42 8.30 14.47 -1.21
N LEU A 43 7.28 14.65 -0.37
CA LEU A 43 6.26 15.69 -0.56
C LEU A 43 6.82 17.10 -0.38
N ASP A 44 7.72 17.28 0.58
CA ASP A 44 8.32 18.58 0.92
C ASP A 44 9.49 18.95 0.00
N SER A 45 10.00 18.02 -0.82
CA SER A 45 11.06 18.32 -1.79
C SER A 45 10.57 19.26 -2.90
N ASN A 46 11.48 20.03 -3.50
CA ASN A 46 11.16 20.88 -4.66
C ASN A 46 11.07 20.10 -5.99
N GLU A 47 11.13 18.77 -5.96
CA GLU A 47 11.01 17.96 -7.17
C GLU A 47 9.56 17.87 -7.67
N PRO A 48 9.34 17.85 -9.00
CA PRO A 48 8.02 17.75 -9.58
C PRO A 48 7.33 16.44 -9.15
N LYS A 49 6.13 16.58 -8.55
CA LYS A 49 5.32 15.47 -8.02
C LYS A 49 4.64 14.71 -9.16
N THR A 50 5.44 13.89 -9.84
CA THR A 50 4.98 13.05 -10.96
C THR A 50 4.63 11.65 -10.50
N LEU A 51 3.75 10.98 -11.25
CA LEU A 51 3.44 9.56 -11.05
C LEU A 51 4.70 8.67 -11.20
N GLY A 52 5.64 9.07 -12.08
CA GLY A 52 6.92 8.40 -12.26
C GLY A 52 7.81 8.48 -11.01
N GLY A 53 8.01 9.68 -10.46
CA GLY A 53 8.84 9.87 -9.26
C GLY A 53 8.30 9.16 -8.02
N LEU A 54 6.98 9.09 -7.87
CA LEU A 54 6.34 8.29 -6.81
C LEU A 54 6.71 6.79 -6.94
N SER A 55 6.66 6.24 -8.15
CA SER A 55 7.00 4.83 -8.38
C SER A 55 8.48 4.50 -8.15
N GLU A 56 9.37 5.47 -8.37
CA GLU A 56 10.82 5.32 -8.21
C GLU A 56 11.25 5.38 -6.74
N VAL A 57 10.59 6.23 -5.94
CA VAL A 57 10.86 6.39 -4.51
C VAL A 57 10.29 5.23 -3.68
N PHE A 58 9.11 4.71 -4.03
CA PHE A 58 8.42 3.71 -3.20
C PHE A 58 8.68 2.24 -3.60
N GLY A 59 9.41 1.98 -4.68
CA GLY A 59 9.81 0.64 -5.13
C GLY A 59 8.66 -0.38 -5.12
N GLU A 60 8.87 -1.53 -4.47
CA GLU A 60 7.86 -2.60 -4.37
C GLU A 60 6.61 -2.20 -3.55
N ARG A 61 6.68 -1.16 -2.71
CA ARG A 61 5.54 -0.66 -1.91
C ARG A 61 4.65 0.29 -2.69
N ALA A 62 5.13 0.85 -3.81
CA ALA A 62 4.38 1.78 -4.65
C ALA A 62 3.07 1.17 -5.16
N PHE A 63 3.10 -0.12 -5.54
CA PHE A 63 1.92 -0.85 -6.00
C PHE A 63 0.85 -0.94 -4.92
N ALA A 64 1.23 -1.26 -3.68
CA ALA A 64 0.30 -1.33 -2.56
C ALA A 64 -0.34 0.04 -2.28
N VAL A 65 0.45 1.13 -2.34
CA VAL A 65 -0.06 2.50 -2.16
C VAL A 65 -1.03 2.88 -3.29
N ALA A 66 -0.71 2.53 -4.54
CA ALA A 66 -1.57 2.81 -5.68
C ALA A 66 -2.90 2.05 -5.56
N VAL A 67 -2.87 0.75 -5.26
CA VAL A 67 -4.09 -0.05 -5.04
C VAL A 67 -4.88 0.50 -3.85
N LEU A 68 -4.22 0.89 -2.76
CA LEU A 68 -4.88 1.52 -1.60
C LEU A 68 -5.65 2.78 -2.02
N LEU A 69 -5.02 3.66 -2.78
CA LEU A 69 -5.63 4.91 -3.25
C LEU A 69 -6.79 4.66 -4.23
N LEU A 70 -6.64 3.67 -5.12
CA LEU A 70 -7.66 3.33 -6.12
C LEU A 70 -8.88 2.64 -5.48
N MET A 71 -8.66 1.80 -4.48
CA MET A 71 -9.73 1.09 -3.75
C MET A 71 -10.40 1.97 -2.69
N PHE A 72 -9.73 3.03 -2.22
CA PHE A 72 -10.24 3.87 -1.15
C PHE A 72 -11.63 4.45 -1.43
N PRO A 73 -11.92 5.03 -2.63
CA PRO A 73 -13.26 5.49 -2.95
C PRO A 73 -14.34 4.40 -2.94
N ALA A 74 -14.01 3.17 -3.36
CA ALA A 74 -14.93 2.02 -3.36
C ALA A 74 -15.19 1.47 -1.95
N ALA A 75 -14.21 1.61 -1.05
CA ALA A 75 -14.35 1.20 0.35
C ALA A 75 -15.16 2.18 1.21
N VAL A 76 -15.45 3.38 0.71
CA VAL A 76 -16.40 4.30 1.34
C VAL A 76 -17.75 4.07 0.68
N PRO A 77 -18.82 3.74 1.43
CA PRO A 77 -20.15 3.47 0.87
C PRO A 77 -20.81 4.78 0.41
N LEU A 78 -20.29 5.36 -0.66
CA LEU A 78 -20.83 6.55 -1.31
C LEU A 78 -21.65 6.09 -2.53
N PRO A 79 -22.80 6.73 -2.80
CA PRO A 79 -23.56 6.48 -4.03
C PRO A 79 -22.81 7.10 -5.22
N THR A 80 -21.73 6.45 -5.66
CA THR A 80 -20.88 6.91 -6.76
C THR A 80 -21.43 6.55 -8.14
N GLY A 81 -22.50 5.74 -8.19
CA GLY A 81 -23.15 5.36 -9.45
C GLY A 81 -22.28 4.50 -10.37
N GLY A 82 -21.41 3.66 -9.82
CA GLY A 82 -20.55 2.76 -10.60
C GLY A 82 -19.30 3.44 -11.17
N VAL A 83 -19.06 4.72 -10.85
CA VAL A 83 -17.80 5.42 -11.22
C VAL A 83 -16.57 4.73 -10.62
N THR A 84 -16.74 4.01 -9.50
CA THR A 84 -15.70 3.23 -8.83
C THR A 84 -15.23 2.03 -9.65
N HIS A 85 -16.04 1.50 -10.57
CA HIS A 85 -15.65 0.33 -11.39
C HIS A 85 -14.45 0.61 -12.29
N VAL A 86 -14.29 1.84 -12.78
CA VAL A 86 -13.09 2.21 -13.56
C VAL A 86 -11.85 2.15 -12.67
N LEU A 87 -11.96 2.58 -11.40
CA LEU A 87 -10.86 2.52 -10.44
C LEU A 87 -10.52 1.07 -10.08
N GLU A 88 -11.52 0.19 -10.00
CA GLU A 88 -11.35 -1.25 -9.78
C GLU A 88 -10.62 -1.93 -10.92
N VAL A 89 -10.98 -1.62 -12.17
CA VAL A 89 -10.24 -2.12 -13.34
C VAL A 89 -8.79 -1.65 -13.32
N ILE A 90 -8.53 -0.39 -12.99
CA ILE A 90 -7.15 0.13 -12.87
C ILE A 90 -6.42 -0.57 -11.72
N ALA A 91 -7.07 -0.82 -10.58
CA ALA A 91 -6.47 -1.52 -9.46
C ALA A 91 -6.12 -2.97 -9.80
N ILE A 92 -6.95 -3.67 -10.60
CA ILE A 92 -6.65 -5.01 -11.12
C ILE A 92 -5.37 -4.99 -11.94
N ILE A 93 -5.21 -4.00 -12.83
CA ILE A 93 -4.00 -3.86 -13.65
C ILE A 93 -2.77 -3.64 -12.75
N VAL A 94 -2.84 -2.70 -11.81
CA VAL A 94 -1.72 -2.43 -10.88
C VAL A 94 -1.40 -3.65 -10.00
N ALA A 95 -2.42 -4.38 -9.54
CA ALA A 95 -2.21 -5.61 -8.78
C ALA A 95 -1.61 -6.72 -9.66
N ALA A 96 -1.96 -6.80 -10.95
CA ALA A 96 -1.33 -7.72 -11.89
C ALA A 96 0.15 -7.39 -12.11
N GLU A 97 0.51 -6.11 -12.19
CA GLU A 97 1.92 -5.67 -12.23
C GLU A 97 2.70 -6.13 -10.99
N MET A 98 2.07 -6.07 -9.81
CA MET A 98 2.62 -6.59 -8.55
C MET A 98 2.80 -8.13 -8.61
N VAL A 99 1.87 -8.87 -9.22
CA VAL A 99 1.98 -10.33 -9.43
C VAL A 99 3.11 -10.69 -10.39
N ILE A 100 3.29 -9.90 -11.46
CA ILE A 100 4.42 -10.09 -12.40
C ILE A 100 5.76 -9.83 -11.66
N GLY A 101 5.75 -8.93 -10.68
CA GLY A 101 6.91 -8.54 -9.90
C GLY A 101 7.70 -7.43 -10.57
N LEU A 102 6.99 -6.51 -11.23
CA LEU A 102 7.59 -5.28 -11.76
C LEU A 102 8.17 -4.46 -10.59
N THR A 103 9.32 -3.84 -10.80
CA THR A 103 10.00 -3.00 -9.80
C THR A 103 9.52 -1.54 -9.82
N THR A 104 8.73 -1.19 -10.83
CA THR A 104 8.23 0.17 -11.08
C THR A 104 6.86 0.05 -11.75
N ILE A 105 5.90 0.90 -11.34
CA ILE A 105 4.54 0.89 -11.92
C ILE A 105 4.65 1.19 -13.42
N TRP A 106 4.06 0.33 -14.25
CA TRP A 106 4.07 0.52 -15.70
C TRP A 106 3.05 1.59 -16.08
N LEU A 107 3.46 2.85 -15.99
CA LEU A 107 2.66 3.98 -16.46
C LEU A 107 2.90 4.18 -17.97
N PRO A 108 1.84 4.27 -18.80
CA PRO A 108 1.98 4.68 -20.20
C PRO A 108 2.77 5.99 -20.27
N THR A 109 3.67 6.15 -21.24
CA THR A 109 4.63 7.28 -21.30
C THR A 109 3.97 8.67 -21.20
N ARG A 110 2.70 8.77 -21.64
CA ARG A 110 1.87 9.99 -21.54
C ARG A 110 1.49 10.40 -20.10
N TRP A 111 1.49 9.45 -19.16
CA TRP A 111 1.08 9.64 -17.76
C TRP A 111 2.28 9.77 -16.82
N ARG A 112 3.45 9.26 -17.21
CA ARG A 112 4.69 9.36 -16.42
C ARG A 112 5.07 10.81 -16.10
N HIS A 113 4.82 11.73 -17.03
CA HIS A 113 5.12 13.16 -16.88
C HIS A 113 3.92 13.99 -16.38
N ARG A 114 2.76 13.37 -16.13
CA ARG A 114 1.64 14.11 -15.55
C ARG A 114 1.91 14.40 -14.09
N GLU A 115 1.84 15.68 -13.74
CA GLU A 115 1.81 16.13 -12.36
C GLU A 115 0.55 15.60 -11.68
N LEU A 116 0.71 15.15 -10.44
CA LEU A 116 -0.42 14.78 -9.59
C LEU A 116 -1.34 15.99 -9.44
N SER A 117 -2.65 15.79 -9.61
CA SER A 117 -3.60 16.91 -9.52
C SER A 117 -3.53 17.56 -8.13
N GLY A 118 -3.75 18.88 -8.05
CA GLY A 118 -3.70 19.60 -6.78
C GLY A 118 -4.62 19.05 -5.68
N SER A 119 -5.70 18.33 -6.05
CA SER A 119 -6.56 17.61 -5.09
C SER A 119 -5.90 16.36 -4.50
N LEU A 120 -5.11 15.63 -5.29
CA LEU A 120 -4.36 14.46 -4.82
C LEU A 120 -3.25 14.91 -3.86
N THR A 121 -2.48 15.92 -4.25
CA THR A 121 -1.37 16.47 -3.45
C THR A 121 -1.86 17.25 -2.22
N GLY A 122 -2.98 17.97 -2.33
CA GLY A 122 -3.47 18.86 -1.27
C GLY A 122 -4.36 18.20 -0.20
N LYS A 123 -5.01 17.06 -0.48
CA LYS A 123 -5.95 16.42 0.48
C LYS A 123 -5.73 14.92 0.63
N ALA A 124 -5.61 14.18 -0.47
CA ALA A 124 -5.50 12.72 -0.42
C ALA A 124 -4.15 12.26 0.15
N LEU A 125 -3.04 12.79 -0.37
CA LEU A 125 -1.69 12.44 0.12
C LEU A 125 -1.48 12.79 1.60
N PRO A 126 -1.81 14.00 2.08
CA PRO A 126 -1.68 14.34 3.50
C PRO A 126 -2.54 13.45 4.41
N PHE A 127 -3.73 13.07 3.96
CA PHE A 127 -4.59 12.13 4.69
C PHE A 127 -3.95 10.75 4.78
N VAL A 128 -3.44 10.23 3.66
CA VAL A 128 -2.73 8.94 3.61
C VAL A 128 -1.48 8.97 4.47
N VAL A 129 -0.63 10.00 4.35
CA VAL A 129 0.55 10.20 5.21
C VAL A 129 0.15 10.17 6.69
N ARG A 130 -0.90 10.90 7.07
CA ARG A 130 -1.35 10.98 8.47
C ARG A 130 -1.92 9.66 8.98
N ARG A 131 -2.68 8.93 8.15
CA ARG A 131 -3.22 7.61 8.50
C ARG A 131 -2.12 6.54 8.56
N VAL A 132 -1.16 6.58 7.64
CA VAL A 132 0.01 5.70 7.67
C VAL A 132 0.88 6.02 8.89
N ALA A 133 1.17 7.29 9.19
CA ALA A 133 1.93 7.68 10.39
C ALA A 133 1.22 7.27 11.70
N TRP A 134 -0.11 7.39 11.75
CA TRP A 134 -0.90 6.92 12.89
C TRP A 134 -0.86 5.40 13.03
N ALA A 135 -0.96 4.68 11.91
CA ALA A 135 -0.92 3.23 11.90
C ALA A 135 0.50 2.67 12.15
N GLU A 136 1.56 3.37 11.71
CA GLU A 136 2.97 3.06 12.04
C GLU A 136 3.24 3.21 13.54
N ARG A 137 2.66 4.23 14.19
CA ARG A 137 2.77 4.38 15.66
C ARG A 137 2.08 3.26 16.43
N HIS A 138 1.09 2.60 15.83
CA HIS A 138 0.33 1.54 16.47
C HIS A 138 0.82 0.12 16.08
N SER A 139 1.46 -0.02 14.91
CA SER A 139 1.89 -1.32 14.39
C SER A 139 3.31 -1.65 14.81
N LYS A 140 3.51 -2.88 15.31
CA LYS A 140 4.84 -3.46 15.44
C LYS A 140 5.10 -4.25 14.14
N PRO A 141 6.22 -4.04 13.42
CA PRO A 141 6.50 -4.73 12.15
C PRO A 141 6.70 -6.24 12.36
N ARG A 142 5.60 -6.99 12.51
CA ARG A 142 5.53 -8.41 12.92
C ARG A 142 5.52 -9.39 11.74
N GLY A 143 5.93 -8.97 10.55
CA GLY A 143 5.95 -9.84 9.37
C GLY A 143 6.87 -9.35 8.26
N LEU A 144 7.78 -8.42 8.57
CA LEU A 144 8.57 -7.71 7.56
C LEU A 144 9.43 -8.65 6.71
N ILE A 145 9.86 -9.80 7.26
CA ILE A 145 10.63 -10.81 6.53
C ILE A 145 9.76 -11.50 5.46
N LEU A 146 8.52 -11.89 5.79
CA LEU A 146 7.59 -12.51 4.84
C LEU A 146 7.13 -11.52 3.78
N LEU A 147 6.78 -10.29 4.18
CA LEU A 147 6.33 -9.22 3.26
C LEU A 147 7.44 -8.71 2.33
N ARG A 148 8.72 -8.99 2.62
CA ARG A 148 9.83 -8.70 1.71
C ARG A 148 10.11 -9.83 0.72
N GLN A 149 9.45 -10.98 0.87
CA GLN A 149 9.61 -12.08 -0.07
C GLN A 149 8.82 -11.81 -1.34
N ARG A 150 9.50 -11.85 -2.49
CA ARG A 150 8.88 -11.63 -3.80
C ARG A 150 7.69 -12.57 -4.05
N TRP A 151 7.81 -13.85 -3.70
CA TRP A 151 6.73 -14.81 -3.88
C TRP A 151 5.49 -14.47 -3.04
N PHE A 152 5.68 -13.96 -1.83
CA PHE A 152 4.59 -13.59 -0.94
C PHE A 152 3.86 -12.34 -1.46
N ASN A 153 4.60 -11.35 -1.95
CA ASN A 153 4.03 -10.18 -2.62
C ASN A 153 3.19 -10.56 -3.85
N ARG A 154 3.60 -11.60 -4.60
CA ARG A 154 2.77 -12.13 -5.70
C ARG A 154 1.46 -12.74 -5.21
N ILE A 155 1.48 -13.52 -4.13
CA ILE A 155 0.25 -14.09 -3.55
C ILE A 155 -0.69 -12.98 -3.09
N LEU A 156 -0.16 -11.95 -2.42
CA LEU A 156 -0.97 -10.80 -2.02
C LEU A 156 -1.53 -10.05 -3.24
N GLY A 157 -0.74 -9.89 -4.30
CA GLY A 157 -1.21 -9.34 -5.58
C GLY A 157 -2.39 -10.13 -6.16
N VAL A 158 -2.32 -11.46 -6.16
CA VAL A 158 -3.45 -12.32 -6.59
C VAL A 158 -4.67 -12.11 -5.70
N GLY A 159 -4.49 -12.02 -4.38
CA GLY A 159 -5.56 -11.70 -3.45
C GLY A 159 -6.20 -10.34 -3.74
N LEU A 160 -5.40 -9.31 -3.99
CA LEU A 160 -5.87 -7.97 -4.36
C LEU A 160 -6.65 -7.98 -5.68
N ILE A 161 -6.21 -8.74 -6.69
CA ILE A 161 -6.98 -8.93 -7.93
C ILE A 161 -8.34 -9.57 -7.62
N GLY A 162 -8.36 -10.64 -6.84
CA GLY A 162 -9.62 -11.31 -6.46
C GLY A 162 -10.60 -10.38 -5.74
N LEU A 163 -10.10 -9.55 -4.82
CA LEU A 163 -10.90 -8.56 -4.11
C LEU A 163 -11.41 -7.44 -5.02
N ALA A 164 -10.57 -6.91 -5.90
CA ALA A 164 -10.98 -5.88 -6.85
C ALA A 164 -11.99 -6.42 -7.88
N VAL A 165 -11.83 -7.67 -8.34
CA VAL A 165 -12.83 -8.35 -9.18
C VAL A 165 -14.13 -8.57 -8.41
N GLY A 166 -14.04 -8.99 -7.15
CA GLY A 166 -15.21 -9.15 -6.28
C GLY A 166 -15.99 -7.85 -6.08
N ALA A 167 -15.30 -6.73 -5.92
CA ALA A 167 -15.90 -5.40 -5.88
C ALA A 167 -16.53 -5.02 -7.23
N LEU A 168 -15.81 -5.26 -8.33
CA LEU A 168 -16.27 -4.97 -9.69
C LEU A 168 -17.53 -5.73 -10.10
N LEU A 169 -17.69 -6.96 -9.60
CA LEU A 169 -18.87 -7.79 -9.87
C LEU A 169 -20.06 -7.45 -8.97
N ALA A 170 -19.87 -6.65 -7.93
CA ALA A 170 -20.98 -6.24 -7.07
C ALA A 170 -21.94 -5.34 -7.85
N PRO A 171 -23.27 -5.56 -7.73
CA PRO A 171 -24.25 -4.70 -8.39
C PRO A 171 -24.09 -3.24 -7.94
N PRO A 172 -24.17 -2.26 -8.85
CA PRO A 172 -24.08 -0.86 -8.47
C PRO A 172 -25.20 -0.52 -7.49
N PHE A 173 -24.90 0.38 -6.54
CA PHE A 173 -25.82 0.83 -5.47
C PHE A 173 -26.20 -0.22 -4.42
N SER A 174 -25.62 -1.43 -4.46
CA SER A 174 -25.89 -2.47 -3.45
C SER A 174 -25.04 -2.32 -2.18
N GLY A 175 -23.90 -1.61 -2.26
CA GLY A 175 -22.91 -1.53 -1.19
C GLY A 175 -22.13 -2.85 -0.98
N LEU A 176 -22.34 -3.85 -1.83
CA LEU A 176 -21.67 -5.15 -1.74
C LEU A 176 -20.21 -5.10 -2.20
N ASP A 177 -19.82 -4.05 -2.92
CA ASP A 177 -18.44 -3.71 -3.31
C ASP A 177 -17.60 -3.22 -2.12
N THR A 178 -18.24 -2.66 -1.10
CA THR A 178 -17.57 -2.02 0.04
C THR A 178 -16.75 -3.02 0.87
N LEU A 179 -17.27 -4.23 1.13
CA LEU A 179 -16.56 -5.22 1.94
C LEU A 179 -15.30 -5.78 1.25
N PRO A 180 -15.35 -6.24 -0.02
CA PRO A 180 -14.14 -6.58 -0.77
C PRO A 180 -13.14 -5.43 -0.86
N ALA A 181 -13.61 -4.20 -1.12
CA ALA A 181 -12.75 -3.02 -1.20
C ALA A 181 -12.06 -2.70 0.15
N LEU A 182 -12.78 -2.80 1.28
CA LEU A 182 -12.21 -2.68 2.63
C LEU A 182 -11.16 -3.76 2.91
N GLY A 183 -11.39 -4.99 2.45
CA GLY A 183 -10.39 -6.05 2.53
C GLY A 183 -9.12 -5.72 1.77
N ALA A 184 -9.24 -5.16 0.56
CA ALA A 184 -8.11 -4.73 -0.24
C ALA A 184 -7.35 -3.57 0.43
N LEU A 185 -8.07 -2.63 1.07
CA LEU A 185 -7.45 -1.59 1.91
C LEU A 185 -6.67 -2.20 3.09
N GLY A 186 -7.23 -3.20 3.76
CA GLY A 186 -6.54 -3.89 4.85
C GLY A 186 -5.25 -4.57 4.40
N ILE A 187 -5.30 -5.30 3.28
CA ILE A 187 -4.10 -5.95 2.71
C ILE A 187 -3.04 -4.92 2.32
N THR A 188 -3.42 -3.90 1.55
CA THR A 188 -2.47 -2.86 1.11
C THR A 188 -1.88 -2.07 2.27
N LEU A 189 -2.69 -1.74 3.28
CA LEU A 189 -2.23 -1.09 4.50
C LEU A 189 -1.26 -1.98 5.28
N GLY A 190 -1.54 -3.28 5.39
CA GLY A 190 -0.64 -4.24 6.03
C GLY A 190 0.70 -4.41 5.29
N ILE A 191 0.69 -4.35 3.95
CA ILE A 191 1.92 -4.34 3.14
C ILE A 191 2.74 -3.08 3.42
N ILE A 192 2.10 -1.91 3.42
CA ILE A 192 2.76 -0.61 3.67
C ILE A 192 3.38 -0.58 5.07
N LEU A 193 2.66 -1.08 6.08
CA LEU A 193 3.10 -1.10 7.48
C LEU A 193 4.08 -2.23 7.80
N GLY A 194 4.20 -3.25 6.94
CA GLY A 194 4.96 -4.46 7.26
C GLY A 194 4.31 -5.32 8.36
N ASP A 195 2.99 -5.25 8.51
CA ASP A 195 2.22 -5.95 9.55
C ASP A 195 1.31 -7.04 8.94
N LEU A 196 1.69 -8.30 9.17
CA LEU A 196 0.98 -9.48 8.66
C LEU A 196 -0.39 -9.67 9.31
N LEU A 197 -0.62 -9.19 10.53
CA LEU A 197 -1.92 -9.29 11.18
C LEU A 197 -2.94 -8.39 10.48
N VAL A 198 -2.53 -7.19 10.09
CA VAL A 198 -3.36 -6.26 9.32
C VAL A 198 -3.69 -6.86 7.95
N VAL A 199 -2.70 -7.49 7.28
CA VAL A 199 -2.93 -8.24 6.03
C VAL A 199 -3.95 -9.37 6.24
N GLY A 200 -3.79 -10.18 7.29
CA GLY A 200 -4.68 -11.30 7.58
C GLY A 200 -6.12 -10.86 7.87
N LEU A 201 -6.29 -9.80 8.66
CA LEU A 201 -7.61 -9.21 8.92
C LEU A 201 -8.24 -8.66 7.63
N GLY A 202 -7.45 -7.93 6.82
CA GLY A 202 -7.91 -7.44 5.53
C GLY A 202 -8.37 -8.57 4.60
N ALA A 203 -7.58 -9.64 4.49
CA ALA A 203 -7.93 -10.81 3.70
C ALA A 203 -9.21 -11.50 4.21
N LEU A 204 -9.37 -11.63 5.53
CA LEU A 204 -10.56 -12.22 6.14
C LEU A 204 -11.82 -11.40 5.82
N PHE A 205 -11.79 -10.09 6.08
CA PHE A 205 -12.93 -9.21 5.78
C PHE A 205 -13.26 -9.19 4.29
N GLY A 206 -12.24 -9.09 3.44
CA GLY A 206 -12.42 -9.09 1.99
C GLY A 206 -13.00 -10.40 1.45
N ALA A 207 -12.48 -11.55 1.90
CA ALA A 207 -13.01 -12.86 1.52
C ALA A 207 -14.46 -13.04 1.98
N SER A 208 -14.78 -12.59 3.20
CA SER A 208 -16.15 -12.58 3.72
C SER A 208 -17.07 -11.76 2.82
N GLY A 209 -16.60 -10.58 2.38
CA GLY A 209 -17.30 -9.74 1.41
C GLY A 209 -17.62 -10.47 0.10
N ILE A 210 -16.62 -11.11 -0.51
CA ILE A 210 -16.81 -11.88 -1.76
C ILE A 210 -17.87 -12.97 -1.57
N VAL A 211 -17.79 -13.73 -0.47
CA VAL A 211 -18.73 -14.81 -0.18
C VAL A 211 -20.15 -14.26 -0.05
N ILE A 212 -20.34 -13.17 0.70
CA ILE A 212 -21.64 -12.52 0.86
C ILE A 212 -22.18 -12.07 -0.50
N THR A 213 -21.38 -11.37 -1.30
CA THR A 213 -21.78 -10.90 -2.64
C THR A 213 -22.18 -12.05 -3.55
N ALA A 214 -21.41 -13.15 -3.56
CA ALA A 214 -21.71 -14.33 -4.36
C ALA A 214 -22.99 -15.03 -3.92
N LEU A 215 -23.21 -15.18 -2.60
CA LEU A 215 -24.42 -15.80 -2.05
C LEU A 215 -25.68 -14.99 -2.36
N LEU A 216 -25.64 -13.66 -2.18
CA LEU A 216 -26.77 -12.80 -2.53
C LEU A 216 -27.04 -12.83 -4.04
N GLY A 217 -25.99 -12.78 -4.86
CA GLY A 217 -26.12 -12.88 -6.32
C GLY A 217 -26.79 -14.19 -6.75
N ALA A 218 -26.37 -15.32 -6.18
CA ALA A 218 -26.96 -16.63 -6.44
C ALA A 218 -28.44 -16.69 -6.00
N ALA A 219 -28.75 -16.18 -4.81
CA ALA A 219 -30.12 -16.16 -4.29
C ALA A 219 -31.08 -15.37 -5.18
N VAL A 220 -30.63 -14.23 -5.74
CA VAL A 220 -31.42 -13.44 -6.68
C VAL A 220 -31.66 -14.21 -7.98
N ILE A 221 -30.63 -14.86 -8.55
CA ILE A 221 -30.76 -15.66 -9.77
C ILE A 221 -31.76 -16.81 -9.57
N ASP A 222 -31.68 -17.51 -8.44
CA ASP A 222 -32.58 -18.62 -8.12
C ASP A 222 -34.02 -18.16 -7.90
N PHE A 223 -34.22 -17.00 -7.26
CA PHE A 223 -35.54 -16.39 -7.12
C PHE A 223 -36.19 -16.12 -8.48
N PHE A 224 -35.46 -15.49 -9.41
CA PHE A 224 -35.98 -15.26 -10.76
C PHE A 224 -36.29 -16.57 -11.48
N ARG A 225 -35.43 -17.58 -11.40
CA ARG A 225 -35.70 -18.90 -11.99
C ARG A 225 -36.98 -19.53 -11.44
N SER A 226 -37.27 -19.36 -10.15
CA SER A 226 -38.50 -19.89 -9.52
C SER A 226 -39.79 -19.19 -9.97
N ILE A 227 -39.72 -17.93 -10.43
CA ILE A 227 -40.89 -17.19 -10.93
C ILE A 227 -41.23 -17.59 -12.37
N PHE A 228 -40.22 -17.93 -13.17
CA PHE A 228 -40.38 -18.23 -14.60
C PHE A 228 -40.59 -19.72 -14.91
N ASN A 229 -40.64 -20.59 -13.90
CA ASN A 229 -40.76 -22.04 -14.04
C ASN A 229 -41.97 -22.55 -13.27
#